data_AF-A0A7J6UKK0-F1
#
_entry.id   AF-A0A7J6UKK0-F1
#
_cell.length_a   1.000
_cell.length_b   1.000
_cell.length_c   1.000
_cell.angle_alpha   90.00
_cell.angle_beta   90.00
_cell.angle_gamma   90.00
#
_symmetry.space_group_name_H-M   'P 1'
#
loop_
_entity.id
_entity.type
_entity.pdbx_description
1 polymer ?
#
loop_
_entity_poly.entity_id
_entity_poly.type
_entity_poly.pdbx_seq_one_letter_code
_entity_poly.pdbx_strand_id
1 'polypeptide(L)'
;AVVAGSITIYGLTSLLLPSIFACPWLFLSIKWVLLGVTTSSVYSALPGIVAVLAPEARKGEMMGYMSFSQGIGRLVGTGSAGPFYDFGQAVPFFSAGIGSLLAGVACTALYYQ
;
A
#
# COMPACT_ATOMS: atom_id res chain seq x y z
N ALA A 1 -10.89 10.27 1.86
CA ALA A 1 -9.80 11.15 2.35
C ALA A 1 -8.71 10.40 3.11
N VAL A 2 -9.00 9.78 4.27
CA VAL A 2 -7.98 9.14 5.14
C VAL A 2 -7.20 8.03 4.41
N VAL A 3 -7.88 7.13 3.69
CA VAL A 3 -7.23 6.03 2.94
C VAL A 3 -6.26 6.54 1.88
N ALA A 4 -6.68 7.52 1.07
CA ALA A 4 -5.83 8.13 0.05
C ALA A 4 -4.61 8.83 0.66
N GLY A 5 -4.78 9.55 1.78
CA GLY A 5 -3.69 10.17 2.53
C GLY A 5 -2.69 9.16 3.10
N SER A 6 -3.17 8.04 3.63
CA SER A 6 -2.30 6.96 4.14
C SER A 6 -1.48 6.31 3.03
N ILE A 7 -2.07 6.12 1.85
CA ILE A 7 -1.40 5.52 0.68
C ILE A 7 -0.33 6.48 0.11
N THR A 8 -0.60 7.77 0.05
CA THR A 8 0.39 8.76 -0.43
C THR A 8 1.53 8.95 0.56
N ILE A 9 1.26 8.98 1.86
CA ILE A 9 2.29 9.01 2.91
C ILE A 9 3.18 7.76 2.82
N TYR A 10 2.59 6.58 2.60
CA TYR A 10 3.34 5.34 2.40
C TYR A 10 4.26 5.43 1.18
N GLY A 11 3.76 5.92 0.03
CA GLY A 11 4.55 6.07 -1.19
C GLY A 11 5.69 7.08 -1.06
N LEU A 12 5.42 8.23 -0.43
CA LEU A 12 6.45 9.25 -0.18
C LEU A 12 7.55 8.72 0.73
N THR A 13 7.17 8.00 1.79
CA THR A 13 8.11 7.39 2.72
C THR A 13 8.97 6.34 2.02
N SER A 14 8.35 5.48 1.20
CA SER A 14 9.02 4.45 0.40
C SER A 14 10.08 5.01 -0.55
N LEU A 15 9.85 6.21 -1.09
CA LEU A 15 10.77 6.92 -1.99
C LEU A 15 11.90 7.67 -1.27
N LEU A 16 11.67 8.16 -0.06
CA LEU A 16 12.66 8.89 0.73
C LEU A 16 13.62 7.95 1.48
N LEU A 17 13.15 6.75 1.81
CA LEU A 17 13.90 5.73 2.53
C LEU A 17 15.28 5.39 1.89
N PRO A 18 15.42 5.21 0.57
CA PRO A 18 16.71 4.93 -0.07
C PRO A 18 17.81 5.97 0.11
N SER A 19 17.50 7.18 0.61
CA SER A 19 18.51 8.22 0.85
C SER A 19 19.20 8.13 2.22
N ILE A 20 18.73 7.27 3.13
CA ILE A 20 19.15 7.21 4.55
C ILE A 20 19.99 5.93 4.86
N PHE A 21 20.67 5.35 3.87
CA PHE A 21 21.50 4.14 4.08
C PHE A 21 22.69 4.33 5.05
N ALA A 22 22.94 5.54 5.55
CA ALA A 22 24.00 5.82 6.50
C ALA A 22 23.80 5.16 7.89
N CYS A 23 22.58 4.78 8.29
CA CYS A 23 22.32 4.14 9.58
C CYS A 23 21.20 3.07 9.51
N PRO A 24 21.54 1.78 9.35
CA PRO A 24 20.57 0.73 8.99
C PRO A 24 19.55 0.39 10.09
N TRP A 25 19.91 0.51 11.37
CA TRP A 25 19.02 0.18 12.48
C TRP A 25 17.93 1.23 12.72
N LEU A 26 18.29 2.51 12.67
CA LEU A 26 17.34 3.61 12.82
C LEU A 26 16.37 3.63 11.62
N PHE A 27 16.90 3.37 10.43
CA PHE A 27 16.15 3.23 9.19
C PHE A 27 15.07 2.15 9.25
N LEU A 28 15.43 0.93 9.67
CA LEU A 28 14.48 -0.17 9.79
C LEU A 28 13.38 0.16 10.80
N SER A 29 13.74 0.73 11.95
CA SER A 29 12.78 1.11 12.99
C SER A 29 11.73 2.11 12.49
N ILE A 30 12.18 3.21 11.87
CA ILE A 30 11.31 4.26 11.34
C ILE A 30 10.41 3.70 10.22
N LYS A 31 10.99 2.90 9.32
CA LYS A 31 10.24 2.25 8.24
C LYS A 31 9.14 1.34 8.77
N TRP A 32 9.44 0.47 9.75
CA TRP A 32 8.46 -0.45 10.31
C TRP A 32 7.32 0.28 11.01
N VAL A 33 7.61 1.37 11.73
CA VAL A 33 6.59 2.20 12.37
C VAL A 33 5.69 2.87 11.32
N LEU A 34 6.28 3.54 10.32
CA LEU A 34 5.53 4.19 9.24
C LEU A 34 4.69 3.19 8.44
N LEU A 35 5.26 2.01 8.15
CA LEU A 35 4.55 0.92 7.49
C LEU A 35 3.37 0.43 8.35
N GLY A 36 3.56 0.25 9.66
CA GLY A 36 2.51 -0.16 10.58
C GLY A 36 1.36 0.85 10.66
N VAL A 37 1.65 2.13 10.80
CA VAL A 37 0.64 3.20 10.93
C VAL A 37 -0.17 3.38 9.64
N THR A 38 0.51 3.37 8.48
CA THR A 38 -0.16 3.54 7.19
C THR A 38 -0.98 2.32 6.80
N THR A 39 -0.44 1.10 6.97
CA THR A 39 -1.15 -0.14 6.62
C THR A 39 -2.35 -0.40 7.53
N SER A 40 -2.24 -0.17 8.84
CA SER A 40 -3.37 -0.35 9.77
C SER A 40 -4.56 0.56 9.46
N SER A 41 -4.28 1.80 9.05
CA SER A 41 -5.31 2.76 8.63
C SER A 41 -6.05 2.29 7.37
N VAL A 42 -5.33 1.72 6.40
CA VAL A 42 -5.92 1.22 5.15
C VAL A 42 -6.70 -0.07 5.36
N TYR A 43 -6.14 -1.03 6.12
CA TYR A 43 -6.78 -2.32 6.37
C TYR A 43 -8.06 -2.22 7.19
N SER A 44 -8.16 -1.25 8.11
CA SER A 44 -9.36 -1.03 8.91
C SER A 44 -10.44 -0.24 8.16
N ALA A 45 -10.05 0.72 7.31
CA ALA A 45 -11.01 1.58 6.60
C ALA A 45 -11.62 0.93 5.34
N LEU A 46 -10.86 0.12 4.59
CA LEU A 46 -11.35 -0.54 3.37
C LEU A 46 -12.61 -1.41 3.55
N PRO A 47 -12.69 -2.32 4.55
CA PRO A 47 -13.89 -3.14 4.71
C PRO A 47 -15.11 -2.29 5.13
N GLY A 48 -14.89 -1.18 5.85
CA GLY A 48 -15.93 -0.21 6.17
C GLY A 48 -16.49 0.48 4.93
N ILE A 49 -15.63 0.87 4.00
CA ILE A 49 -16.04 1.49 2.72
C ILE A 49 -16.85 0.50 1.88
N VAL A 50 -16.37 -0.74 1.73
CA VAL A 50 -17.07 -1.79 0.98
C VAL A 50 -18.42 -2.11 1.62
N ALA A 51 -18.50 -2.12 2.95
CA ALA A 51 -19.74 -2.38 3.68
C ALA A 51 -20.80 -1.27 3.52
N VAL A 52 -20.39 -0.02 3.27
CA VAL A 52 -21.30 1.10 3.02
C VAL A 52 -21.74 1.15 1.55
N LEU A 53 -20.83 0.88 0.61
CA LEU A 53 -21.10 0.97 -0.82
C LEU A 53 -21.86 -0.24 -1.40
N ALA A 54 -21.70 -1.43 -0.80
CA ALA A 54 -22.26 -2.65 -1.36
C ALA A 54 -23.75 -2.82 -1.02
N PRO A 55 -24.60 -3.19 -2.00
CA PRO A 55 -26.00 -3.52 -1.73
C PRO A 55 -26.09 -4.77 -0.85
N GLU A 56 -27.03 -4.78 0.10
CA GLU A 56 -27.11 -5.81 1.15
C GLU A 56 -27.17 -7.24 0.60
N ALA A 57 -27.84 -7.43 -0.53
CA ALA A 57 -27.97 -8.73 -1.20
C ALA A 57 -26.64 -9.31 -1.75
N ARG A 58 -25.63 -8.46 -2.03
CA ARG A 58 -24.34 -8.88 -2.63
C ARG A 58 -23.13 -8.47 -1.77
N LYS A 59 -23.37 -8.08 -0.52
CA LYS A 59 -22.33 -7.59 0.39
C LYS A 59 -21.21 -8.60 0.62
N GLY A 60 -21.56 -9.89 0.75
CA GLY A 60 -20.59 -10.98 0.87
C GLY A 60 -19.72 -11.17 -0.37
N GLU A 61 -20.29 -11.04 -1.56
CA GLU A 61 -19.56 -11.14 -2.83
C GLU A 61 -18.55 -10.00 -2.98
N MET A 62 -18.96 -8.76 -2.68
CA MET A 62 -18.09 -7.58 -2.73
C MET A 62 -16.93 -7.64 -1.73
N MET A 63 -17.18 -8.14 -0.52
CA MET A 63 -16.12 -8.39 0.47
C MET A 63 -15.16 -9.49 0.01
N GLY A 64 -15.67 -10.52 -0.68
CA GLY A 64 -14.86 -11.56 -1.31
C GLY A 64 -13.91 -11.02 -2.39
N TYR A 65 -14.40 -10.16 -3.29
CA TYR A 65 -13.55 -9.52 -4.30
C TYR A 65 -12.46 -8.64 -3.68
N MET A 66 -12.77 -7.95 -2.58
CA MET A 66 -11.78 -7.19 -1.82
C MET A 66 -10.65 -8.08 -1.31
N SER A 67 -10.97 -9.19 -0.64
CA SER A 67 -9.96 -10.14 -0.14
C SER A 67 -9.17 -10.80 -1.27
N PHE A 68 -9.82 -11.11 -2.39
CA PHE A 68 -9.15 -11.66 -3.57
C PHE A 68 -8.13 -10.68 -4.17
N SER A 69 -8.51 -9.41 -4.32
CA SER A 69 -7.61 -8.35 -4.80
C SER A 69 -6.38 -8.19 -3.90
N GLN A 70 -6.56 -8.24 -2.58
CA GLN A 70 -5.43 -8.22 -1.64
C GLN A 70 -4.50 -9.43 -1.81
N GLY A 71 -5.06 -10.61 -2.06
CA GLY A 71 -4.30 -11.83 -2.33
C GLY A 71 -3.44 -11.70 -3.58
N ILE A 72 -4.01 -11.21 -4.69
CA ILE A 72 -3.28 -10.94 -5.93
C ILE A 72 -2.16 -9.93 -5.69
N GLY A 73 -2.46 -8.82 -5.01
CA GLY A 73 -1.48 -7.79 -4.71
C GLY A 73 -0.28 -8.33 -3.93
N ARG A 74 -0.52 -9.22 -2.95
CA ARG A 74 0.56 -9.89 -2.20
C ARG A 74 1.35 -10.87 -3.06
N LEU A 75 0.68 -11.66 -3.89
CA LEU A 75 1.34 -12.61 -4.80
C LEU A 75 2.25 -11.89 -5.78
N VAL A 76 1.73 -10.87 -6.48
CA VAL A 76 2.50 -10.09 -7.45
C VAL A 76 3.61 -9.29 -6.75
N GLY A 77 3.32 -8.68 -5.61
CA GLY A 77 4.29 -7.91 -4.83
C GLY A 77 5.45 -8.75 -4.33
N THR A 78 5.18 -9.91 -3.73
CA THR A 78 6.24 -10.82 -3.25
C THR A 78 6.98 -11.50 -4.39
N GLY A 79 6.28 -11.91 -5.45
CA GLY A 79 6.89 -12.52 -6.63
C GLY A 79 7.81 -11.57 -7.39
N SER A 80 7.49 -10.27 -7.44
CA SER A 80 8.34 -9.26 -8.09
C SER A 80 9.45 -8.72 -7.19
N ALA A 81 9.30 -8.79 -5.86
CA ALA A 81 10.30 -8.29 -4.91
C ALA A 81 11.66 -9.00 -5.01
N GLY A 82 11.68 -10.32 -5.26
CA GLY A 82 12.90 -11.10 -5.39
C GLY A 82 13.79 -10.62 -6.55
N PRO A 83 13.30 -10.66 -7.81
CA PRO A 83 14.05 -10.17 -8.95
C PRO A 83 14.48 -8.71 -8.83
N PHE A 84 13.65 -7.85 -8.20
CA PHE A 84 14.03 -6.45 -7.99
C PHE A 84 15.17 -6.28 -6.98
N TYR A 85 15.34 -7.21 -6.04
CA TYR A 85 16.43 -7.15 -5.08
C TYR A 85 17.80 -7.38 -5.74
N ASP A 86 17.84 -8.20 -6.81
CA ASP A 86 19.06 -8.51 -7.55
C ASP A 86 19.61 -7.28 -8.32
N PHE A 87 18.74 -6.33 -8.70
CA PHE A 87 19.16 -5.06 -9.35
C PHE A 87 19.64 -3.99 -8.36
N GLY A 88 19.49 -4.22 -7.05
CA GLY A 88 19.94 -3.33 -6.00
C GLY A 88 18.95 -3.22 -4.85
N GLN A 89 19.47 -3.10 -3.63
CA GLN A 89 18.69 -3.08 -2.39
C GLN A 89 17.64 -1.95 -2.33
N ALA A 90 17.83 -0.87 -3.10
CA ALA A 90 16.92 0.27 -3.16
C ALA A 90 15.77 0.10 -4.17
N VAL A 91 15.96 -0.71 -5.23
CA VAL A 91 15.01 -0.88 -6.34
C VAL A 91 13.62 -1.37 -5.90
N PRO A 92 13.48 -2.38 -5.01
CA PRO A 92 12.16 -2.82 -4.57
C PRO A 92 11.41 -1.74 -3.76
N PHE A 93 12.13 -0.81 -3.12
CA PHE A 93 11.50 0.30 -2.41
C PHE A 93 11.03 1.40 -3.36
N PHE A 94 11.79 1.68 -4.40
CA PHE A 94 11.35 2.59 -5.46
C PHE A 94 10.12 2.06 -6.21
N SER A 95 10.10 0.78 -6.58
CA SER A 95 8.94 0.19 -7.28
C SER A 95 7.69 0.16 -6.39
N ALA A 96 7.84 -0.17 -5.10
CA ALA A 96 6.75 -0.09 -4.14
C ALA A 96 6.25 1.35 -3.90
N GLY A 97 7.15 2.32 -3.86
CA GLY A 97 6.81 3.74 -3.72
C GLY A 97 6.04 4.28 -4.93
N ILE A 98 6.48 3.97 -6.14
CA ILE A 98 5.79 4.35 -7.38
C ILE A 98 4.41 3.68 -7.45
N GLY A 99 4.34 2.37 -7.19
CA GLY A 99 3.08 1.63 -7.22
C GLY A 99 2.05 2.15 -6.20
N SER A 100 2.50 2.50 -5.00
CA SER A 100 1.62 3.09 -3.99
C SER A 100 1.21 4.52 -4.32
N LEU A 101 2.07 5.35 -4.89
CA LEU A 101 1.67 6.68 -5.37
C LEU A 101 0.63 6.60 -6.48
N LEU A 102 0.81 5.70 -7.47
CA LEU A 102 -0.18 5.46 -8.52
C LEU A 102 -1.52 5.01 -7.94
N ALA A 103 -1.50 4.09 -6.97
CA ALA A 103 -2.71 3.66 -6.27
C ALA A 103 -3.38 4.82 -5.49
N GLY A 104 -2.58 5.69 -4.86
CA GLY A 104 -3.06 6.89 -4.18
C GLY A 104 -3.76 7.86 -5.13
N VAL A 105 -3.13 8.15 -6.28
CA VAL A 105 -3.68 9.02 -7.33
C VAL A 105 -4.97 8.43 -7.89
N ALA A 106 -4.98 7.13 -8.23
CA ALA A 106 -6.18 6.45 -8.72
C ALA A 106 -7.32 6.50 -7.69
N CYS A 107 -7.02 6.29 -6.41
CA CYS A 107 -7.99 6.36 -5.33
C CYS A 107 -8.55 7.79 -5.15
N THR A 108 -7.71 8.83 -5.29
CA THR A 108 -8.20 10.22 -5.30
C THR A 108 -9.03 10.55 -6.52
N ALA A 109 -8.63 10.09 -7.71
CA ALA A 109 -9.35 10.34 -8.95
C ALA A 109 -10.77 9.74 -8.92
N LEU A 110 -10.90 8.51 -8.41
CA LEU A 110 -12.18 7.83 -8.24
C LEU A 110 -13.06 8.47 -7.14
N TYR A 111 -12.48 9.20 -6.19
CA TYR A 111 -13.25 9.90 -5.15
C TYR A 111 -13.86 11.22 -5.65
N TYR A 112 -13.28 11.83 -6.68
CA TYR A 112 -13.77 13.07 -7.29
C TYR A 112 -14.75 12.84 -8.45
N GLN A 113 -15.02 11.59 -8.81
CA GLN A 113 -16.09 11.19 -9.74
C GLN A 113 -17.37 10.87 -8.98
#